data_AF-A0A2V6TT59-F1
#
_entry.id   AF-A0A2V6TT59-F1
#
_cell.length_a   1.000
_cell.length_b   1.000
_cell.length_c   1.000
_cell.angle_alpha   90.00
_cell.angle_beta   90.00
_cell.angle_gamma   90.00
#
_symmetry.space_group_name_H-M   'P 1'
#
loop_
_entity.id
_entity.type
_entity.pdbx_description
1 polymer ?
#
loop_
_entity_poly.entity_id
_entity_poly.type
_entity_poly.pdbx_seq_one_letter_code
_entity_poly.pdbx_strand_id
1 'polypeptide(L)'
;MCPTEIRLADGHAASAPPPVQGLGDKIASLLLARSPLGLLVRWVAGIRASVHAKLLGAFMLVALLLIAMTAMSLQTIARLSRQSQLLDQAHARVDSSREIQHALAMQMNFTGMALLLRDEGTIAKILRENNRFNSTLERIEQAAAPEELEMIQRIRLAQDEVLTIVADLANLIRDGKLNEAMTLHLASGYPLYQRIEELVDQVVRTEQDKMQNLRSSAAGVHQRALVLMGGFAGASILLALLLGFVISWSFILAVREADTFLSRVATGDFSTTIDVPNRDEFGALVTHMNQMTHQLHRLDEEQRQAAQQLRTLNERLERASQAKSDFLASMSHELRTPMNAILGFTELLLDGVYGDLAPDLKQPLVDVQTNGRHLLRLINDVLDL
;
A
#
# COMPACT_ATOMS: atom_id res chain seq x y z
N MET A 1 6.25 49.89 -56.23
CA MET A 1 6.01 49.65 -54.79
C MET A 1 4.90 48.62 -54.69
N CYS A 2 5.24 47.39 -54.31
CA CYS A 2 4.27 46.32 -54.09
C CYS A 2 3.51 46.54 -52.76
N PRO A 3 2.22 46.19 -52.65
CA PRO A 3 1.59 45.99 -51.37
C PRO A 3 1.78 44.53 -50.93
N THR A 4 2.26 44.36 -49.70
CA THR A 4 2.45 43.07 -49.03
C THR A 4 1.10 42.53 -48.58
N GLU A 5 0.67 41.41 -49.15
CA GLU A 5 -0.45 40.60 -48.64
C GLU A 5 -0.15 40.10 -47.23
N ILE A 6 -1.03 40.43 -46.28
CA ILE A 6 -1.06 39.79 -44.95
C ILE A 6 -1.85 38.50 -45.11
N ARG A 7 -1.13 37.40 -45.32
CA ARG A 7 -1.67 36.05 -45.32
C ARG A 7 -2.00 35.67 -43.88
N LEU A 8 -3.30 35.59 -43.56
CA LEU A 8 -3.78 34.96 -42.32
C LEU A 8 -3.34 33.48 -42.36
N ALA A 9 -2.47 33.11 -41.44
CA ALA A 9 -2.02 31.74 -41.28
C ALA A 9 -3.20 30.89 -40.81
N ASP A 10 -3.61 29.92 -41.64
CA ASP A 10 -4.50 28.85 -41.26
C ASP A 10 -3.92 28.12 -40.05
N GLY A 11 -4.56 28.30 -38.89
CA GLY A 11 -4.28 27.55 -37.68
C GLY A 11 -4.53 26.08 -37.93
N HIS A 12 -3.49 25.37 -38.37
CA HIS A 12 -3.46 23.92 -38.34
C HIS A 12 -3.68 23.51 -36.89
N ALA A 13 -4.85 22.93 -36.62
CA ALA A 13 -5.08 22.12 -35.44
C ALA A 13 -4.00 21.03 -35.43
N ALA A 14 -2.92 21.27 -34.68
CA ALA A 14 -1.95 20.24 -34.36
C ALA A 14 -2.72 19.17 -33.59
N SER A 15 -3.08 18.10 -34.30
CA SER A 15 -3.65 16.90 -33.69
C SER A 15 -2.69 16.47 -32.58
N ALA A 16 -3.14 16.60 -31.33
CA ALA A 16 -2.40 16.09 -30.18
C ALA A 16 -2.06 14.61 -30.45
N PRO A 17 -0.81 14.18 -30.16
CA PRO A 17 -0.46 12.77 -30.32
C PRO A 17 -1.44 11.91 -29.52
N PRO A 18 -1.88 10.74 -30.04
CA PRO A 18 -2.79 9.87 -29.32
C PRO A 18 -2.17 9.54 -27.95
N PRO A 19 -2.96 9.52 -26.87
CA PRO A 19 -2.42 9.25 -25.54
C PRO A 19 -1.68 7.91 -25.59
N VAL A 20 -0.39 7.94 -25.27
CA VAL A 20 0.42 6.73 -25.17
C VAL A 20 -0.21 5.90 -24.06
N GLN A 21 -0.95 4.84 -24.45
CA GLN A 21 -1.54 3.91 -23.50
C GLN A 21 -0.40 3.22 -22.75
N GLY A 22 -0.06 3.75 -21.57
CA GLY A 22 0.99 3.20 -20.73
C GLY A 22 0.63 1.79 -20.30
N LEU A 23 1.62 1.00 -19.89
CA LEU A 23 1.40 -0.34 -19.33
C LEU A 23 0.30 -0.34 -18.24
N GLY A 24 0.19 0.75 -17.48
CA GLY A 24 -0.86 1.00 -16.50
C GLY A 24 -2.28 1.03 -17.06
N ASP A 25 -2.53 1.51 -18.29
CA ASP A 25 -3.86 1.52 -18.92
C ASP A 25 -4.40 0.12 -19.15
N LYS A 26 -3.55 -0.72 -19.76
CA LYS A 26 -3.92 -2.09 -20.10
C LYS A 26 -4.17 -2.91 -18.84
N ILE A 27 -3.37 -2.68 -17.80
CA ILE A 27 -3.51 -3.32 -16.49
C ILE A 27 -4.76 -2.82 -15.76
N ALA A 28 -5.05 -1.51 -15.80
CA ALA A 28 -6.26 -0.90 -15.24
C ALA A 28 -7.53 -1.51 -15.83
N SER A 29 -7.59 -1.55 -17.17
CA SER A 29 -8.77 -2.03 -17.89
C SER A 29 -8.99 -3.52 -17.70
N LEU A 30 -7.92 -4.33 -17.64
CA LEU A 30 -8.02 -5.77 -17.39
C LEU A 30 -8.38 -6.10 -15.93
N LEU A 31 -7.74 -5.45 -14.96
CA LEU A 31 -7.92 -5.77 -13.55
C LEU A 31 -9.17 -5.15 -12.93
N LEU A 32 -9.71 -4.04 -13.41
CA LEU A 32 -10.77 -3.32 -12.68
C LEU A 32 -12.13 -3.34 -13.36
N ALA A 33 -12.20 -3.65 -14.66
CA ALA A 33 -13.45 -3.63 -15.39
C ALA A 33 -14.42 -4.75 -14.96
N ARG A 34 -13.91 -5.91 -14.48
CA ARG A 34 -14.76 -7.06 -14.07
C ARG A 34 -14.28 -7.89 -12.87
N SER A 35 -13.20 -7.49 -12.18
CA SER A 35 -12.72 -8.26 -11.02
C SER A 35 -13.37 -7.83 -9.70
N PRO A 36 -13.41 -8.72 -8.69
CA PRO A 36 -13.83 -8.34 -7.32
C PRO A 36 -12.94 -7.22 -6.72
N LEU A 37 -11.69 -7.09 -7.15
CA LEU A 37 -10.81 -6.00 -6.72
C LEU A 37 -11.31 -4.64 -7.22
N GLY A 38 -11.86 -4.58 -8.44
CA GLY A 38 -12.44 -3.35 -8.98
C GLY A 38 -13.70 -2.88 -8.25
N LEU A 39 -14.45 -3.81 -7.64
CA LEU A 39 -15.56 -3.46 -6.75
C LEU A 39 -15.05 -2.90 -5.42
N LEU A 40 -14.01 -3.51 -4.85
CA LEU A 40 -13.39 -3.02 -3.60
C LEU A 40 -12.79 -1.63 -3.77
N VAL A 41 -12.08 -1.36 -4.87
CA VAL A 41 -11.53 -0.02 -5.17
C VAL A 41 -12.63 1.03 -5.23
N ARG A 42 -13.71 0.77 -5.98
CA ARG A 42 -14.86 1.69 -6.07
C ARG A 42 -15.57 1.86 -4.73
N TRP A 43 -15.67 0.79 -3.94
CA TRP A 43 -16.24 0.85 -2.60
C TRP A 43 -15.41 1.73 -1.67
N VAL A 44 -14.07 1.57 -1.65
CA VAL A 44 -13.15 2.40 -0.85
C VAL A 44 -13.16 3.87 -1.32
N ALA A 45 -13.25 4.12 -2.62
CA ALA A 45 -13.42 5.47 -3.17
C ALA A 45 -14.71 6.14 -2.62
N GLY A 46 -15.80 5.38 -2.54
CA GLY A 46 -17.10 5.85 -2.03
C GLY A 46 -17.19 6.07 -0.52
N ILE A 47 -16.18 5.67 0.27
CA ILE A 47 -16.14 5.94 1.71
C ILE A 47 -16.03 7.45 1.95
N ARG A 48 -16.95 7.99 2.75
CA ARG A 48 -16.97 9.40 3.19
C ARG A 48 -15.92 9.64 4.29
N ALA A 49 -14.66 9.66 3.90
CA ALA A 49 -13.53 9.98 4.76
C ALA A 49 -12.49 10.73 3.94
N SER A 50 -11.70 11.61 4.57
CA SER A 50 -10.58 12.26 3.89
C SER A 50 -9.57 11.23 3.36
N VAL A 51 -8.90 11.56 2.28
CA VAL A 51 -7.74 10.84 1.74
C VAL A 51 -6.72 10.57 2.85
N HIS A 52 -6.46 11.57 3.69
CA HIS A 52 -5.57 11.45 4.83
C HIS A 52 -6.09 10.42 5.85
N ALA A 53 -7.38 10.43 6.20
CA ALA A 53 -7.96 9.45 7.13
C ALA A 53 -7.95 8.03 6.57
N LYS A 54 -8.19 7.85 5.26
CA LYS A 54 -8.10 6.53 4.59
C LYS A 54 -6.67 5.98 4.66
N LEU A 55 -5.68 6.81 4.32
CA LEU A 55 -4.25 6.45 4.38
C LEU A 55 -3.81 6.15 5.82
N LEU A 56 -4.16 7.01 6.78
CA LEU A 56 -3.81 6.81 8.18
C LEU A 56 -4.48 5.55 8.73
N GLY A 57 -5.75 5.31 8.42
CA GLY A 57 -6.47 4.10 8.85
C GLY A 57 -5.81 2.83 8.33
N ALA A 58 -5.41 2.80 7.06
CA ALA A 58 -4.70 1.66 6.48
C ALA A 58 -3.30 1.48 7.08
N PHE A 59 -2.55 2.57 7.25
CA PHE A 59 -1.25 2.54 7.91
C PHE A 59 -1.34 2.01 9.34
N MET A 60 -2.29 2.53 10.13
CA MET A 60 -2.52 2.10 11.52
C MET A 60 -2.93 0.62 11.57
N LEU A 61 -3.75 0.15 10.63
CA LEU A 61 -4.13 -1.25 10.56
C LEU A 61 -2.93 -2.16 10.24
N VAL A 62 -2.08 -1.78 9.28
CA VAL A 62 -0.86 -2.51 8.96
C VAL A 62 0.12 -2.48 10.14
N ALA A 63 0.30 -1.34 10.79
CA ALA A 63 1.14 -1.22 11.98
C ALA A 63 0.64 -2.11 13.13
N LEU A 64 -0.68 -2.14 13.36
CA LEU A 64 -1.29 -2.99 14.38
C LEU A 64 -1.10 -4.48 14.07
N LEU A 65 -1.21 -4.89 12.80
CA LEU A 65 -0.91 -6.26 12.37
C LEU A 65 0.56 -6.63 12.61
N LEU A 66 1.50 -5.72 12.35
CA LEU A 66 2.93 -5.94 12.63
C LEU A 66 3.21 -6.06 14.13
N ILE A 67 2.57 -5.23 14.95
CA ILE A 67 2.68 -5.31 16.42
C ILE A 67 2.12 -6.65 16.91
N ALA A 68 0.94 -7.06 16.44
CA ALA A 68 0.32 -8.33 16.78
C ALA A 68 1.21 -9.52 16.37
N MET A 69 1.81 -9.47 15.18
CA MET A 69 2.74 -10.48 14.69
C MET A 69 3.98 -10.57 15.59
N THR A 70 4.52 -9.43 16.00
CA THR A 70 5.69 -9.36 16.87
C THR A 70 5.38 -9.93 18.26
N ALA A 71 4.23 -9.57 18.84
CA ALA A 71 3.79 -10.10 20.13
C ALA A 71 3.58 -11.63 20.08
N MET A 72 2.95 -12.13 19.01
CA MET A 72 2.75 -13.57 18.79
C MET A 72 4.08 -14.32 18.62
N SER A 73 5.03 -13.74 17.89
CA SER A 73 6.39 -14.27 17.73
C SER A 73 7.09 -14.40 19.09
N LEU A 74 7.09 -13.31 19.88
CA LEU A 74 7.73 -13.28 21.19
C LEU A 74 7.10 -14.29 22.15
N GLN A 75 5.76 -14.41 22.14
CA GLN A 75 5.05 -15.41 22.93
C GLN A 75 5.45 -16.84 22.54
N THR A 76 5.62 -17.10 21.24
CA THR A 76 6.02 -18.42 20.72
C THR A 76 7.45 -18.76 21.14
N ILE A 77 8.37 -17.80 21.04
CA ILE A 77 9.77 -17.95 21.50
C ILE A 77 9.81 -18.23 23.01
N ALA A 78 9.04 -17.50 23.82
CA ALA A 78 8.99 -17.70 25.26
C ALA A 78 8.38 -19.05 25.66
N ARG A 79 7.44 -19.58 24.88
CA ARG A 79 6.91 -20.95 25.07
C ARG A 79 7.94 -22.00 24.69
N LEU A 80 8.64 -21.81 23.56
CA LEU A 80 9.69 -22.72 23.10
C LEU A 80 10.85 -22.79 24.09
N SER A 81 11.29 -21.65 24.62
CA SER A 81 12.36 -21.58 25.62
C SER A 81 12.01 -22.38 26.88
N ARG A 82 10.80 -22.20 27.42
CA ARG A 82 10.33 -22.98 28.58
C ARG A 82 10.26 -24.48 28.29
N GLN A 83 9.81 -24.84 27.09
CA GLN A 83 9.71 -26.25 26.71
C GLN A 83 11.07 -26.91 26.50
N SER A 84 12.04 -26.18 25.96
CA SER A 84 13.44 -26.63 25.88
C SER A 84 14.01 -26.91 27.27
N GLN A 85 13.80 -26.00 28.22
CA GLN A 85 14.28 -26.19 29.59
C GLN A 85 13.68 -27.43 30.27
N LEU A 86 12.39 -27.72 30.03
CA LEU A 86 11.76 -28.95 30.53
C LEU A 86 12.35 -30.22 29.88
N LEU A 87 12.68 -30.17 28.59
CA LEU A 87 13.34 -31.28 27.90
C LEU A 87 14.77 -31.50 28.40
N ASP A 88 15.50 -30.42 28.73
CA ASP A 88 16.84 -30.51 29.30
C ASP A 88 16.80 -31.11 30.72
N GLN A 89 15.83 -30.69 31.54
CA GLN A 89 15.61 -31.28 32.86
C GLN A 89 15.26 -32.76 32.79
N ALA A 90 14.38 -33.15 31.87
CA ALA A 90 14.04 -34.54 31.66
C ALA A 90 15.26 -35.35 31.14
N HIS A 91 16.16 -34.76 30.33
CA HIS A 91 17.36 -35.43 29.85
C HIS A 91 18.30 -35.72 31.02
N ALA A 92 18.54 -34.71 31.85
CA ALA A 92 19.36 -34.86 33.05
C ALA A 92 18.83 -35.93 34.00
N ARG A 93 17.50 -36.11 34.10
CA ARG A 93 16.87 -37.18 34.88
C ARG A 93 17.16 -38.56 34.32
N VAL A 94 16.92 -38.77 33.02
CA VAL A 94 17.20 -40.05 32.35
C VAL A 94 18.70 -40.41 32.47
N ASP A 95 19.59 -39.44 32.31
CA ASP A 95 21.03 -39.64 32.43
C ASP A 95 21.42 -40.02 33.87
N SER A 96 20.83 -39.39 34.88
CA SER A 96 21.03 -39.75 36.28
C SER A 96 20.53 -41.17 36.58
N SER A 97 19.37 -41.56 36.07
CA SER A 97 18.84 -42.92 36.24
C SER A 97 19.74 -43.98 35.58
N ARG A 98 20.29 -43.69 34.39
CA ARG A 98 21.27 -44.56 33.72
C ARG A 98 22.59 -44.63 34.46
N GLU A 99 23.03 -43.54 35.07
CA GLU A 99 24.25 -43.50 35.89
C GLU A 99 24.11 -44.40 37.13
N ILE A 100 22.94 -44.42 37.77
CA ILE A 100 22.63 -45.35 38.88
C ILE A 100 22.71 -46.81 38.41
N GLN A 101 22.08 -47.12 37.26
CA GLN A 101 22.12 -48.47 36.69
C GLN A 101 23.55 -48.92 36.39
N HIS A 102 24.38 -48.03 35.82
CA HIS A 102 25.78 -48.32 35.55
C HIS A 102 26.59 -48.52 36.84
N ALA A 103 26.39 -47.67 37.86
CA ALA A 103 27.06 -47.80 39.15
C ALA A 103 26.74 -49.14 39.82
N LEU A 104 25.47 -49.57 39.78
CA LEU A 104 25.03 -50.86 40.30
C LEU A 104 25.70 -52.04 39.57
N ALA A 105 25.72 -52.00 38.24
CA ALA A 105 26.37 -53.04 37.43
C ALA A 105 27.88 -53.13 37.73
N MET A 106 28.54 -51.99 37.89
CA MET A 106 29.95 -51.93 38.28
C MET A 106 30.17 -52.46 39.69
N GLN A 107 29.27 -52.17 40.63
CA GLN A 107 29.33 -52.68 42.00
C GLN A 107 29.20 -54.21 42.03
N MET A 108 28.27 -54.78 41.26
CA MET A 108 28.13 -56.23 41.10
C MET A 108 29.39 -56.85 40.48
N ASN A 109 29.94 -56.23 39.42
CA ASN A 109 31.18 -56.67 38.78
C ASN A 109 32.37 -56.66 39.75
N PHE A 110 32.57 -55.58 40.52
CA PHE A 110 33.64 -55.51 41.51
C PHE A 110 33.44 -56.49 42.66
N THR A 111 32.19 -56.78 43.04
CA THR A 111 31.89 -57.81 44.05
C THR A 111 32.34 -59.20 43.56
N GLY A 112 32.03 -59.54 42.31
CA GLY A 112 32.53 -60.77 41.68
C GLY A 112 34.05 -60.81 41.56
N MET A 113 34.67 -59.68 41.17
CA MET A 113 36.12 -59.57 41.05
C MET A 113 36.83 -59.70 42.40
N ALA A 114 36.27 -59.16 43.48
CA ALA A 114 36.83 -59.30 44.83
C ALA A 114 36.86 -60.76 45.29
N LEU A 115 35.80 -61.53 44.97
CA LEU A 115 35.73 -62.96 45.24
C LEU A 115 36.74 -63.78 44.40
N LEU A 116 36.98 -63.38 43.14
CA LEU A 116 37.92 -64.07 42.24
C LEU A 116 39.38 -63.76 42.57
N LEU A 117 39.71 -62.48 42.73
CA LEU A 117 41.08 -62.01 42.96
C LEU A 117 41.52 -62.12 44.41
N ARG A 118 40.58 -62.29 45.35
CA ARG A 118 40.84 -62.32 46.80
C ARG A 118 41.54 -61.04 47.28
N ASP A 119 41.22 -59.93 46.64
CA ASP A 119 41.87 -58.65 46.82
C ASP A 119 40.96 -57.69 47.59
N GLU A 120 41.39 -57.29 48.78
CA GLU A 120 40.73 -56.28 49.60
C GLU A 120 40.73 -54.90 48.91
N GLY A 121 41.71 -54.63 48.03
CA GLY A 121 41.76 -53.41 47.22
C GLY A 121 40.55 -53.25 46.27
N THR A 122 39.89 -54.35 45.93
CA THR A 122 38.66 -54.34 45.13
C THR A 122 37.43 -53.94 45.94
N ILE A 123 37.41 -54.17 47.26
CA ILE A 123 36.34 -53.68 48.16
C ILE A 123 36.27 -52.15 48.14
N ALA A 124 37.42 -51.47 48.08
CA ALA A 124 37.46 -50.00 47.95
C ALA A 124 36.85 -49.47 46.64
N LYS A 125 36.75 -50.30 45.59
CA LYS A 125 36.06 -49.95 44.35
C LYS A 125 34.54 -50.13 44.49
N ILE A 126 34.10 -51.18 45.19
CA ILE A 126 32.69 -51.40 45.53
C ILE A 126 32.13 -50.21 46.32
N LEU A 127 32.86 -49.76 47.36
CA LEU A 127 32.45 -48.60 48.18
C LEU A 127 32.43 -47.29 47.37
N ARG A 128 33.34 -47.11 46.41
CA ARG A 128 33.33 -45.95 45.51
C ARG A 128 32.09 -45.92 44.63
N GLU A 129 31.74 -47.04 44.02
CA GLU A 129 30.52 -47.13 43.20
C GLU A 129 29.24 -47.00 44.05
N ASN A 130 29.24 -47.50 45.30
CA ASN A 130 28.14 -47.27 46.24
C ASN A 130 27.95 -45.77 46.56
N ASN A 131 29.04 -45.04 46.82
CA ASN A 131 28.97 -43.59 47.03
C ASN A 131 28.46 -42.85 45.77
N ARG A 132 28.88 -43.28 44.59
CA ARG A 132 28.37 -42.74 43.31
C ARG A 132 26.88 -43.04 43.12
N PHE A 133 26.45 -44.25 43.45
CA PHE A 133 25.06 -44.67 43.43
C PHE A 133 24.22 -43.79 44.36
N ASN A 134 24.63 -43.65 45.63
CA ASN A 134 23.89 -42.88 46.63
C ASN A 134 23.80 -41.39 46.30
N SER A 135 24.91 -40.78 45.87
CA SER A 135 24.92 -39.36 45.46
C SER A 135 24.08 -39.11 44.20
N THR A 136 23.97 -40.08 43.31
CA THR A 136 23.09 -39.97 42.13
C THR A 136 21.63 -40.21 42.51
N LEU A 137 21.35 -41.17 43.39
CA LEU A 137 20.01 -41.43 43.93
C LEU A 137 19.46 -40.21 44.67
N GLU A 138 20.31 -39.52 45.43
CA GLU A 138 19.94 -38.27 46.11
C GLU A 138 19.57 -37.15 45.11
N ARG A 139 20.31 -37.01 44.00
CA ARG A 139 19.96 -36.06 42.93
C ARG A 139 18.61 -36.38 42.27
N ILE A 140 18.30 -37.66 42.08
CA ILE A 140 17.00 -38.08 41.56
C ILE A 140 15.89 -37.76 42.57
N GLU A 141 16.11 -38.06 43.85
CA GLU A 141 15.17 -37.82 44.96
C GLU A 141 14.81 -36.34 45.12
N GLN A 142 15.80 -35.44 45.05
CA GLN A 142 15.57 -34.00 45.18
C GLN A 142 14.61 -33.42 44.12
N ALA A 143 14.56 -34.04 42.95
CA ALA A 143 13.67 -33.62 41.87
C ALA A 143 12.39 -34.48 41.79
N ALA A 144 12.27 -35.54 42.60
CA ALA A 144 11.28 -36.60 42.45
C ALA A 144 9.86 -36.12 42.71
N ALA A 145 8.92 -36.65 41.92
CA ALA A 145 7.50 -36.50 42.21
C ALA A 145 7.14 -37.28 43.49
N PRO A 146 6.07 -36.91 44.22
CA PRO A 146 5.65 -37.64 45.42
C PRO A 146 5.40 -39.13 45.17
N GLU A 147 4.94 -39.47 43.98
CA GLU A 147 4.69 -40.84 43.50
C GLU A 147 5.98 -41.66 43.31
N GLU A 148 7.12 -41.00 43.09
CA GLU A 148 8.43 -41.64 42.86
C GLU A 148 9.20 -41.88 44.17
N LEU A 149 8.88 -41.14 45.22
CA LEU A 149 9.59 -41.19 46.51
C LEU A 149 9.52 -42.59 47.15
N GLU A 150 8.38 -43.28 47.04
CA GLU A 150 8.24 -44.63 47.59
C GLU A 150 9.20 -45.62 46.90
N MET A 151 9.36 -45.50 45.58
CA MET A 151 10.27 -46.36 44.82
C MET A 151 11.73 -46.09 45.16
N ILE A 152 12.10 -44.81 45.29
CA ILE A 152 13.45 -44.37 45.70
C ILE A 152 13.78 -44.87 47.12
N GLN A 153 12.83 -44.83 48.05
CA GLN A 153 13.03 -45.36 49.40
C GLN A 153 13.27 -46.86 49.41
N ARG A 154 12.54 -47.63 48.59
CA ARG A 154 12.77 -49.08 48.44
C ARG A 154 14.16 -49.40 47.90
N ILE A 155 14.65 -48.61 46.93
CA ILE A 155 16.01 -48.72 46.41
C ILE A 155 17.03 -48.47 47.52
N ARG A 156 16.85 -47.40 48.30
CA ARG A 156 17.76 -47.03 49.40
C ARG A 156 17.86 -48.13 50.46
N LEU A 157 16.71 -48.65 50.91
CA LEU A 157 16.67 -49.74 51.90
C LEU A 157 17.40 -51.00 51.40
N ALA A 158 17.17 -51.40 50.15
CA ALA A 158 17.86 -52.55 49.56
C ALA A 158 19.38 -52.30 49.43
N GLN A 159 19.79 -51.06 49.13
CA GLN A 159 21.20 -50.69 49.02
C GLN A 159 21.92 -50.69 50.39
N ASP A 160 21.23 -50.32 51.48
CA ASP A 160 21.75 -50.43 52.84
C ASP A 160 21.99 -51.90 53.25
N GLU A 161 21.08 -52.80 52.87
CA GLU A 161 21.26 -54.25 53.05
C GLU A 161 22.47 -54.78 52.27
N VAL A 162 22.65 -54.33 51.01
CA VAL A 162 23.83 -54.69 50.21
C VAL A 162 25.13 -54.23 50.88
N LEU A 163 25.16 -53.02 51.45
CA LEU A 163 26.37 -52.52 52.12
C LEU A 163 26.75 -53.38 53.34
N THR A 164 25.75 -53.87 54.08
CA THR A 164 25.96 -54.81 55.18
C THR A 164 26.59 -56.10 54.68
N ILE A 165 26.07 -56.67 53.59
CA ILE A 165 26.64 -57.89 52.97
C ILE A 165 28.05 -57.65 52.46
N VAL A 166 28.33 -56.49 51.86
CA VAL A 166 29.69 -56.15 51.38
C VAL A 166 30.69 -56.07 52.53
N ALA A 167 30.29 -55.56 53.70
CA ALA A 167 31.13 -55.54 54.89
C ALA A 167 31.43 -56.96 55.41
N ASP A 168 30.41 -57.83 55.48
CA ASP A 168 30.58 -59.23 55.85
C ASP A 168 31.46 -59.99 54.85
N LEU A 169 31.30 -59.71 53.55
CA LEU A 169 32.13 -60.26 52.49
C LEU A 169 33.59 -59.86 52.66
N ALA A 170 33.86 -58.59 52.98
CA ALA A 170 35.21 -58.10 53.21
C ALA A 170 35.88 -58.82 54.39
N ASN A 171 35.14 -59.01 55.49
CA ASN A 171 35.63 -59.78 56.65
C ASN A 171 35.94 -61.23 56.28
N LEU A 172 35.05 -61.92 55.56
CA LEU A 172 35.26 -63.31 55.15
C LEU A 172 36.42 -63.47 54.15
N ILE A 173 36.59 -62.54 53.20
CA ILE A 173 37.71 -62.53 52.27
C ILE A 173 39.03 -62.32 53.02
N ARG A 174 39.05 -61.36 53.97
CA ARG A 174 40.21 -61.09 54.83
C ARG A 174 40.59 -62.29 55.70
N ASP A 175 39.60 -63.02 56.21
CA ASP A 175 39.78 -64.23 57.01
C ASP A 175 40.12 -65.48 56.17
N GLY A 176 40.19 -65.36 54.84
CA GLY A 176 40.47 -66.47 53.92
C GLY A 176 39.31 -67.47 53.73
N LYS A 177 38.12 -67.15 54.24
CA LYS A 177 36.92 -68.00 54.20
C LYS A 177 36.13 -67.84 52.90
N LEU A 178 36.77 -68.15 51.77
CA LEU A 178 36.22 -67.87 50.45
C LEU A 178 34.90 -68.61 50.15
N ASN A 179 34.76 -69.85 50.60
CA ASN A 179 33.53 -70.64 50.37
C ASN A 179 32.33 -70.04 51.11
N GLU A 180 32.55 -69.54 52.33
CA GLU A 180 31.52 -68.83 53.10
C GLU A 180 31.17 -67.49 52.41
N ALA A 181 32.18 -66.73 51.96
CA ALA A 181 31.97 -65.49 51.23
C ALA A 181 31.17 -65.68 49.92
N MET A 182 31.52 -66.72 49.15
CA MET A 182 30.82 -67.07 47.91
C MET A 182 29.38 -67.50 48.20
N THR A 183 29.16 -68.32 49.23
CA THR A 183 27.83 -68.75 49.63
C THR A 183 26.97 -67.57 50.07
N LEU A 184 27.52 -66.65 50.86
CA LEU A 184 26.84 -65.42 51.29
C LEU A 184 26.46 -64.53 50.09
N HIS A 185 27.38 -64.34 49.14
CA HIS A 185 27.11 -63.56 47.94
C HIS A 185 26.02 -64.21 47.09
N LEU A 186 26.08 -65.52 46.83
CA LEU A 186 25.09 -66.21 45.99
C LEU A 186 23.71 -66.32 46.66
N ALA A 187 23.66 -66.55 47.98
CA ALA A 187 22.41 -66.75 48.71
C ALA A 187 21.69 -65.43 49.05
N SER A 188 22.45 -64.37 49.36
CA SER A 188 21.89 -63.11 49.86
C SER A 188 22.27 -61.90 48.99
N GLY A 189 23.54 -61.76 48.62
CA GLY A 189 24.02 -60.58 47.88
C GLY A 189 23.46 -60.46 46.46
N TYR A 190 23.51 -61.54 45.69
CA TYR A 190 23.08 -61.58 44.30
C TYR A 190 21.56 -61.33 44.14
N PRO A 191 20.67 -61.98 44.93
CA PRO A 191 19.24 -61.64 44.89
C PRO A 191 18.94 -60.17 45.22
N LEU A 192 19.71 -59.55 46.12
CA LEU A 192 19.55 -58.12 46.44
C LEU A 192 19.97 -57.22 45.27
N TYR A 193 21.12 -57.50 44.63
CA TYR A 193 21.52 -56.77 43.43
C TYR A 193 20.45 -56.86 42.32
N GLN A 194 19.89 -58.06 42.07
CA GLN A 194 18.82 -58.24 41.09
C GLN A 194 17.56 -57.42 41.44
N ARG A 195 17.18 -57.39 42.72
CA ARG A 195 16.00 -56.62 43.16
C ARG A 195 16.21 -55.12 43.02
N ILE A 196 17.41 -54.62 43.31
CA ILE A 196 17.77 -53.21 43.09
C ILE A 196 17.79 -52.91 41.59
N GLU A 197 18.34 -53.82 40.78
CA GLU A 197 18.37 -53.68 39.32
C GLU A 197 16.95 -53.55 38.76
N GLU A 198 16.00 -54.41 39.17
CA GLU A 198 14.59 -54.30 38.76
C GLU A 198 13.95 -52.95 39.15
N LEU A 199 14.20 -52.47 40.37
CA LEU A 199 13.67 -51.19 40.83
C LEU A 199 14.28 -50.00 40.06
N VAL A 200 15.60 -50.03 39.83
CA VAL A 200 16.30 -49.02 39.04
C VAL A 200 15.83 -49.04 37.58
N ASP A 201 15.63 -50.22 37.00
CA ASP A 201 15.08 -50.39 35.65
C ASP A 201 13.67 -49.78 35.53
N GLN A 202 12.83 -49.95 36.55
CA GLN A 202 11.50 -49.31 36.60
C GLN A 202 11.60 -47.77 36.63
N VAL A 203 12.55 -47.21 37.41
CA VAL A 203 12.82 -45.77 37.42
C VAL A 203 13.28 -45.30 36.03
N VAL A 204 14.26 -45.98 35.43
CA VAL A 204 14.79 -45.63 34.11
C VAL A 204 13.69 -45.65 33.05
N ARG A 205 12.85 -46.69 33.02
CA ARG A 205 11.74 -46.79 32.06
C ARG A 205 10.71 -45.68 32.27
N THR A 206 10.36 -45.39 33.52
CA THR A 206 9.41 -44.31 33.85
C THR A 206 9.92 -42.96 33.37
N GLU A 207 11.19 -42.65 33.61
CA GLU A 207 11.80 -41.38 33.16
C GLU A 207 11.95 -41.32 31.62
N GLN A 208 12.27 -42.44 30.97
CA GLN A 208 12.32 -42.54 29.51
C GLN A 208 10.93 -42.32 28.88
N ASP A 209 9.88 -42.92 29.44
CA ASP A 209 8.51 -42.75 28.96
C ASP A 209 8.03 -41.31 29.14
N LYS A 210 8.31 -40.70 30.30
CA LYS A 210 8.04 -39.28 30.56
C LYS A 210 8.75 -38.38 29.55
N MET A 211 10.03 -38.62 29.29
CA MET A 211 10.82 -37.92 28.29
C MET A 211 10.20 -38.04 26.89
N GLN A 212 9.85 -39.26 26.47
CA GLN A 212 9.32 -39.52 25.14
C GLN A 212 7.94 -38.87 24.95
N ASN A 213 7.10 -38.89 25.99
CA ASN A 213 5.81 -38.18 26.01
C ASN A 213 6.00 -36.67 25.95
N LEU A 214 6.97 -36.12 26.67
CA LEU A 214 7.29 -34.70 26.63
C LEU A 214 7.80 -34.26 25.25
N ARG A 215 8.70 -35.06 24.65
CA ARG A 215 9.28 -34.80 23.32
C ARG A 215 8.25 -34.88 22.20
N SER A 216 7.38 -35.88 22.20
CA SER A 216 6.31 -36.02 21.20
C SER A 216 5.27 -34.90 21.31
N SER A 217 4.89 -34.55 22.54
CA SER A 217 4.02 -33.39 22.81
C SER A 217 4.66 -32.07 22.36
N ALA A 218 5.97 -31.92 22.55
CA ALA A 218 6.71 -30.75 22.11
C ALA A 218 6.78 -30.61 20.59
N ALA A 219 7.09 -31.69 19.88
CA ALA A 219 7.16 -31.67 18.42
C ALA A 219 5.81 -31.29 17.79
N GLY A 220 4.70 -31.84 18.29
CA GLY A 220 3.36 -31.55 17.78
C GLY A 220 2.91 -30.10 18.05
N VAL A 221 3.20 -29.56 19.25
CA VAL A 221 2.90 -28.17 19.58
C VAL A 221 3.76 -27.20 18.75
N HIS A 222 5.03 -27.54 18.51
CA HIS A 222 5.96 -26.71 17.76
C HIS A 222 5.53 -26.52 16.29
N GLN A 223 5.19 -27.61 15.59
CA GLN A 223 4.77 -27.52 14.19
C GLN A 223 3.47 -26.72 14.03
N ARG A 224 2.49 -26.93 14.92
CA ARG A 224 1.23 -26.16 14.91
C ARG A 224 1.48 -24.68 15.17
N ALA A 225 2.35 -24.33 16.12
CA ALA A 225 2.68 -22.94 16.41
C ALA A 225 3.35 -22.25 15.21
N LEU A 226 4.30 -22.90 14.54
CA LEU A 226 4.96 -22.37 13.33
C LEU A 226 3.97 -22.19 12.17
N VAL A 227 3.07 -23.16 11.94
CA VAL A 227 2.05 -23.04 10.88
C VAL A 227 1.09 -21.89 11.16
N LEU A 228 0.61 -21.75 12.40
CA LEU A 228 -0.28 -20.64 12.77
C LEU A 228 0.42 -19.29 12.65
N MET A 229 1.67 -19.18 13.11
CA MET A 229 2.47 -17.95 13.00
C MET A 229 2.76 -17.60 11.53
N GLY A 230 3.20 -18.58 10.73
CA GLY A 230 3.46 -18.40 9.30
C GLY A 230 2.19 -18.03 8.53
N GLY A 231 1.07 -18.68 8.85
CA GLY A 231 -0.24 -18.34 8.29
C GLY A 231 -0.69 -16.93 8.64
N PHE A 232 -0.53 -16.50 9.89
CA PHE A 232 -0.84 -15.15 10.34
C PHE A 232 0.05 -14.09 9.67
N ALA A 233 1.35 -14.36 9.55
CA ALA A 233 2.30 -13.49 8.87
C ALA A 233 1.95 -13.35 7.38
N GLY A 234 1.70 -14.47 6.70
CA GLY A 234 1.28 -14.49 5.29
C GLY A 234 -0.04 -13.73 5.07
N ALA A 235 -1.05 -13.97 5.91
CA ALA A 235 -2.32 -13.27 5.84
C ALA A 235 -2.17 -11.76 6.08
N SER A 236 -1.33 -11.35 7.04
CA SER A 236 -1.07 -9.94 7.35
C SER A 236 -0.36 -9.23 6.18
N ILE A 237 0.63 -9.88 5.56
CA ILE A 237 1.33 -9.35 4.39
C ILE A 237 0.36 -9.21 3.20
N LEU A 238 -0.43 -10.25 2.93
CA LEU A 238 -1.43 -10.23 1.85
C LEU A 238 -2.46 -9.13 2.07
N LEU A 239 -2.94 -8.95 3.31
CA LEU A 239 -3.87 -7.87 3.65
C LEU A 239 -3.25 -6.49 3.49
N ALA A 240 -1.99 -6.31 3.91
CA ALA A 240 -1.26 -5.05 3.72
C ALA A 240 -1.08 -4.70 2.24
N LEU A 241 -0.69 -5.69 1.41
CA LEU A 241 -0.57 -5.53 -0.03
C LEU A 241 -1.92 -5.22 -0.68
N LEU A 242 -3.00 -5.89 -0.25
CA LEU A 242 -4.35 -5.64 -0.74
C LEU A 242 -4.83 -4.23 -0.39
N LEU A 243 -4.63 -3.78 0.85
CA LEU A 243 -4.99 -2.42 1.26
C LEU A 243 -4.20 -1.37 0.48
N GLY A 244 -2.88 -1.57 0.35
CA GLY A 244 -2.02 -0.70 -0.45
C GLY A 244 -2.48 -0.62 -1.90
N PHE A 245 -2.78 -1.76 -2.52
CA PHE A 245 -3.30 -1.83 -3.89
C PHE A 245 -4.64 -1.09 -4.04
N VAL A 246 -5.60 -1.38 -3.17
CA VAL A 246 -6.95 -0.82 -3.23
C VAL A 246 -6.93 0.70 -3.06
N ILE A 247 -6.15 1.19 -2.08
CA ILE A 247 -6.04 2.63 -1.79
C ILE A 247 -5.28 3.35 -2.89
N SER A 248 -4.14 2.79 -3.34
CA SER A 248 -3.37 3.38 -4.43
C SER A 248 -4.21 3.53 -5.69
N TRP A 249 -4.96 2.49 -6.05
CA TRP A 249 -5.78 2.53 -7.25
C TRP A 249 -6.97 3.49 -7.14
N SER A 250 -7.54 3.64 -5.94
CA SER A 250 -8.59 4.63 -5.68
C SER A 250 -8.15 6.07 -5.94
N PHE A 251 -6.84 6.37 -5.87
CA PHE A 251 -6.30 7.70 -6.15
C PHE A 251 -5.85 7.85 -7.60
N ILE A 252 -5.12 6.87 -8.12
CA ILE A 252 -4.58 6.90 -9.49
C ILE A 252 -5.71 7.09 -10.50
N LEU A 253 -6.85 6.42 -10.30
CA LEU A 253 -7.99 6.52 -11.20
C LEU A 253 -8.57 7.95 -11.21
N ALA A 254 -8.82 8.54 -10.04
CA ALA A 254 -9.36 9.89 -9.92
C ALA A 254 -8.45 10.95 -10.54
N VAL A 255 -7.14 10.87 -10.29
CA VAL A 255 -6.15 11.80 -10.85
C VAL A 255 -6.08 11.69 -12.38
N ARG A 256 -6.12 10.47 -12.91
CA ARG A 256 -6.07 10.24 -14.35
C ARG A 256 -7.31 10.74 -15.08
N GLU A 257 -8.48 10.51 -14.50
CA GLU A 257 -9.72 11.01 -15.09
C GLU A 257 -9.73 12.56 -15.08
N ALA A 258 -9.25 13.18 -14.00
CA ALA A 258 -9.06 14.63 -13.91
C ALA A 258 -8.07 15.16 -14.98
N ASP A 259 -6.95 14.49 -15.20
CA ASP A 259 -5.98 14.84 -16.25
C ASP A 259 -6.58 14.75 -17.66
N THR A 260 -7.31 13.67 -17.94
CA THR A 260 -8.01 13.46 -19.22
C THR A 260 -9.10 14.51 -19.43
N PHE A 261 -9.77 14.93 -18.36
CA PHE A 261 -10.76 15.99 -18.38
C PHE A 261 -10.11 17.35 -18.68
N LEU A 262 -9.06 17.73 -17.95
CA LEU A 262 -8.35 19.00 -18.15
C LEU A 262 -7.74 19.10 -19.54
N SER A 263 -7.23 18.00 -20.09
CA SER A 263 -6.72 17.96 -21.45
C SER A 263 -7.79 18.29 -22.50
N ARG A 264 -9.04 17.84 -22.30
CA ARG A 264 -10.18 18.17 -23.18
C ARG A 264 -10.58 19.64 -23.04
N VAL A 265 -10.66 20.13 -21.80
CA VAL A 265 -10.93 21.56 -21.52
C VAL A 265 -9.85 22.44 -22.16
N ALA A 266 -8.58 22.05 -22.10
CA ALA A 266 -7.47 22.79 -22.71
C ALA A 266 -7.54 22.85 -24.25
N THR A 267 -8.20 21.87 -24.89
CA THR A 267 -8.47 21.91 -26.34
C THR A 267 -9.69 22.76 -26.72
N GLY A 268 -10.35 23.41 -25.75
CA GLY A 268 -11.51 24.29 -25.96
C GLY A 268 -12.86 23.59 -25.85
N ASP A 269 -12.91 22.31 -25.44
CA ASP A 269 -14.16 21.60 -25.18
C ASP A 269 -14.65 21.83 -23.74
N PHE A 270 -15.40 22.92 -23.56
CA PHE A 270 -15.98 23.30 -22.27
C PHE A 270 -17.33 22.63 -21.98
N SER A 271 -17.81 21.74 -22.86
CA SER A 271 -19.11 21.08 -22.68
C SER A 271 -19.04 19.80 -21.84
N THR A 272 -17.82 19.34 -21.55
CA THR A 272 -17.59 18.09 -20.84
C THR A 272 -17.80 18.21 -19.34
N THR A 273 -18.23 17.11 -18.72
CA THR A 273 -18.28 16.94 -17.27
C THR A 273 -17.66 15.60 -16.89
N ILE A 274 -17.17 15.51 -15.66
CA ILE A 274 -16.58 14.31 -15.09
C ILE A 274 -17.33 13.95 -13.80
N ASP A 275 -17.65 12.66 -13.63
CA ASP A 275 -18.24 12.12 -12.40
C ASP A 275 -17.32 11.03 -11.86
N VAL A 276 -16.92 11.18 -10.59
CA VAL A 276 -16.04 10.22 -9.90
C VAL A 276 -16.75 9.64 -8.68
N PRO A 277 -16.55 8.35 -8.37
CA PRO A 277 -17.15 7.73 -7.19
C PRO A 277 -16.57 8.25 -5.87
N ASN A 278 -15.46 9.00 -5.92
CA ASN A 278 -14.75 9.52 -4.76
C ASN A 278 -15.62 10.49 -3.96
N ARG A 279 -15.81 10.20 -2.67
CA ARG A 279 -16.53 11.07 -1.72
C ARG A 279 -15.59 11.75 -0.72
N ASP A 280 -14.36 11.99 -1.15
CA ASP A 280 -13.27 12.60 -0.41
C ASP A 280 -12.82 13.92 -1.11
N GLU A 281 -11.62 14.40 -0.82
CA GLU A 281 -11.07 15.62 -1.41
C GLU A 281 -11.02 15.58 -2.94
N PHE A 282 -10.88 14.39 -3.55
CA PHE A 282 -10.94 14.26 -5.01
C PHE A 282 -12.36 14.49 -5.54
N GLY A 283 -13.39 14.04 -4.83
CA GLY A 283 -14.78 14.34 -5.19
C GLY A 283 -15.10 15.83 -5.10
N ALA A 284 -14.60 16.49 -4.07
CA ALA A 284 -14.72 17.95 -3.93
C ALA A 284 -13.96 18.68 -5.06
N LEU A 285 -12.75 18.24 -5.39
CA LEU A 285 -11.96 18.77 -6.50
C LEU A 285 -12.71 18.64 -7.83
N VAL A 286 -13.26 17.46 -8.14
CA VAL A 286 -14.06 17.23 -9.35
C VAL A 286 -15.28 18.14 -9.40
N THR A 287 -15.95 18.34 -8.27
CA THR A 287 -17.09 19.27 -8.18
C THR A 287 -16.68 20.70 -8.56
N HIS A 288 -15.54 21.18 -8.04
CA HIS A 288 -15.02 22.50 -8.38
C HIS A 288 -14.57 22.60 -9.85
N MET A 289 -13.98 21.54 -10.41
CA MET A 289 -13.58 21.48 -11.82
C MET A 289 -14.79 21.53 -12.76
N ASN A 290 -15.87 20.82 -12.44
CA ASN A 290 -17.13 20.90 -13.18
C ASN A 290 -17.72 22.31 -13.13
N GLN A 291 -17.70 22.94 -11.95
CA GLN A 291 -18.17 24.32 -11.79
C GLN A 291 -17.34 25.31 -12.62
N MET A 292 -16.02 25.19 -12.61
CA MET A 292 -15.12 26.02 -13.43
C MET A 292 -15.40 25.84 -14.92
N THR A 293 -15.59 24.60 -15.36
CA THR A 293 -15.84 24.29 -16.79
C THR A 293 -17.19 24.85 -17.25
N HIS A 294 -18.23 24.77 -16.40
CA HIS A 294 -19.50 25.45 -16.66
C HIS A 294 -19.36 26.98 -16.77
N GLN A 295 -18.51 27.61 -15.96
CA GLN A 295 -18.24 29.05 -16.06
C GLN A 295 -17.49 29.40 -17.35
N LEU A 296 -16.48 28.62 -17.73
CA LEU A 296 -15.75 28.80 -18.99
C LEU A 296 -16.67 28.64 -20.21
N HIS A 297 -17.52 27.62 -20.21
CA HIS A 297 -18.50 27.42 -21.28
C HIS A 297 -19.44 28.62 -21.43
N ARG A 298 -19.90 29.19 -20.30
CA ARG A 298 -20.77 30.38 -20.32
C ARG A 298 -20.04 31.60 -20.88
N LEU A 299 -18.79 31.84 -20.47
CA LEU A 299 -17.99 32.97 -20.95
C LEU A 299 -17.67 32.85 -22.45
N ASP A 300 -17.36 31.66 -22.94
CA ASP A 300 -17.14 31.40 -24.37
C ASP A 300 -18.41 31.69 -25.19
N GLU A 301 -19.58 31.27 -24.70
CA GLU A 301 -20.86 31.54 -25.35
C GLU A 301 -21.20 33.05 -25.38
N GLU A 302 -21.03 33.75 -24.24
CA GLU A 302 -21.21 35.20 -24.16
C GLU A 302 -20.25 35.95 -25.11
N GLN A 303 -18.99 35.51 -25.19
CA GLN A 303 -18.00 36.08 -26.11
C GLN A 303 -18.38 35.89 -27.58
N ARG A 304 -18.84 34.68 -27.95
CA ARG A 304 -19.30 34.39 -29.33
C ARG A 304 -20.50 35.24 -29.72
N GLN A 305 -21.46 35.39 -28.82
CA GLN A 305 -22.64 36.23 -29.04
C GLN A 305 -22.25 37.71 -29.22
N ALA A 306 -21.37 38.24 -28.37
CA ALA A 306 -20.86 39.60 -28.50
C ALA A 306 -20.11 39.81 -29.82
N ALA A 307 -19.26 38.85 -30.23
CA ALA A 307 -18.56 38.91 -31.50
C ALA A 307 -19.51 38.91 -32.71
N GLN A 308 -20.59 38.12 -32.66
CA GLN A 308 -21.60 38.08 -33.72
C GLN A 308 -22.43 39.37 -33.79
N GLN A 309 -22.77 39.95 -32.63
CA GLN A 309 -23.44 41.25 -32.55
C GLN A 309 -22.57 42.36 -33.13
N LEU A 310 -21.28 42.40 -32.78
CA LEU A 310 -20.32 43.36 -33.33
C LEU A 310 -20.21 43.24 -34.85
N ARG A 311 -20.12 42.02 -35.39
CA ARG A 311 -20.12 41.79 -36.86
C ARG A 311 -21.38 42.35 -37.51
N THR A 312 -22.54 42.03 -36.96
CA THR A 312 -23.84 42.49 -37.49
C THR A 312 -23.98 44.02 -37.44
N LEU A 313 -23.51 44.66 -36.37
CA LEU A 313 -23.51 46.11 -36.23
C LEU A 313 -22.55 46.76 -37.25
N ASN A 314 -21.37 46.18 -37.45
CA ASN A 314 -20.40 46.69 -38.41
C ASN A 314 -20.95 46.62 -39.85
N GLU A 315 -21.56 45.50 -40.24
CA GLU A 315 -22.22 45.37 -41.56
C GLU A 315 -23.38 46.37 -41.76
N ARG A 316 -24.10 46.73 -40.69
CA ARG A 316 -25.14 47.76 -40.74
C ARG A 316 -24.56 49.16 -40.88
N LEU A 317 -23.48 49.44 -40.16
CA LEU A 317 -22.77 50.72 -40.23
C LEU A 317 -22.19 50.94 -41.64
N GLU A 318 -21.57 49.91 -42.21
CA GLU A 318 -21.01 49.96 -43.57
C GLU A 318 -22.10 50.20 -44.62
N ARG A 319 -23.24 49.48 -44.53
CA ARG A 319 -24.41 49.73 -45.40
C ARG A 319 -24.97 51.14 -45.25
N ALA A 320 -25.06 51.66 -44.02
CA ALA A 320 -25.52 53.02 -43.78
C ALA A 320 -24.54 54.06 -44.35
N SER A 321 -23.23 53.82 -44.22
CA SER A 321 -22.19 54.68 -44.79
C SER A 321 -22.23 54.67 -46.32
N GLN A 322 -22.43 53.50 -46.93
CA GLN A 322 -22.57 53.39 -48.38
C GLN A 322 -23.84 54.12 -48.85
N ALA A 323 -24.98 53.88 -48.21
CA ALA A 323 -26.23 54.56 -48.55
C ALA A 323 -26.13 56.09 -48.38
N LYS A 324 -25.41 56.58 -47.36
CA LYS A 324 -25.11 58.01 -47.20
C LYS A 324 -24.28 58.52 -48.38
N SER A 325 -23.23 57.80 -48.77
CA SER A 325 -22.35 58.18 -49.87
C SER A 325 -23.10 58.20 -51.21
N ASP A 326 -23.89 57.16 -51.48
CA ASP A 326 -24.72 57.05 -52.68
C ASP A 326 -25.78 58.17 -52.73
N PHE A 327 -26.42 58.47 -51.60
CA PHE A 327 -27.38 59.57 -51.50
C PHE A 327 -26.73 60.92 -51.80
N LEU A 328 -25.57 61.22 -51.19
CA LEU A 328 -24.86 62.48 -51.44
C LEU A 328 -24.42 62.60 -52.90
N ALA A 329 -23.88 61.53 -53.48
CA ALA A 329 -23.47 61.49 -54.89
C ALA A 329 -24.66 61.72 -55.84
N SER A 330 -25.76 61.01 -55.61
CA SER A 330 -27.00 61.17 -56.38
C SER A 330 -27.55 62.58 -56.23
N MET A 331 -27.65 63.11 -55.01
CA MET A 331 -28.19 64.45 -54.78
C MET A 331 -27.36 65.54 -55.44
N SER A 332 -26.03 65.42 -55.41
CA SER A 332 -25.15 66.35 -56.11
C SER A 332 -25.38 66.34 -57.62
N HIS A 333 -25.54 65.16 -58.22
CA HIS A 333 -25.82 65.04 -59.66
C HIS A 333 -27.15 65.69 -60.05
N GLU A 334 -28.20 65.42 -59.26
CA GLU A 334 -29.54 65.96 -59.46
C GLU A 334 -29.61 67.48 -59.24
N LEU A 335 -28.77 68.04 -58.37
CA LEU A 335 -28.70 69.50 -58.16
C LEU A 335 -27.80 70.21 -59.18
N ARG A 336 -26.71 69.56 -59.61
CA ARG A 336 -25.75 70.15 -60.57
C ARG A 336 -26.37 70.37 -61.94
N THR A 337 -27.17 69.43 -62.42
CA THR A 337 -27.81 69.49 -63.75
C THR A 337 -28.71 70.72 -63.93
N PRO A 338 -29.75 70.95 -63.11
CA PRO A 338 -30.59 72.14 -63.23
C PRO A 338 -29.82 73.43 -62.92
N MET A 339 -28.87 73.41 -61.97
CA MET A 339 -28.09 74.60 -61.63
C MET A 339 -27.17 75.03 -62.77
N ASN A 340 -26.49 74.10 -63.44
CA ASN A 340 -25.69 74.39 -64.62
C ASN A 340 -26.55 74.92 -65.78
N ALA A 341 -27.78 74.41 -65.95
CA ALA A 341 -28.71 74.94 -66.92
C ALA A 341 -29.10 76.40 -66.59
N ILE A 342 -29.46 76.69 -65.34
CA ILE A 342 -29.78 78.05 -64.88
C ILE A 342 -28.60 79.01 -65.07
N LEU A 343 -27.40 78.59 -64.66
CA LEU A 343 -26.17 79.37 -64.82
C LEU A 343 -25.86 79.62 -66.30
N GLY A 344 -25.99 78.60 -67.16
CA GLY A 344 -25.78 78.72 -68.60
C GLY A 344 -26.78 79.68 -69.27
N PHE A 345 -28.07 79.59 -68.95
CA PHE A 345 -29.06 80.55 -69.45
C PHE A 345 -28.80 81.98 -68.94
N THR A 346 -28.40 82.11 -67.68
CA THR A 346 -28.06 83.40 -67.07
C THR A 346 -26.82 84.01 -67.72
N GLU A 347 -25.82 83.20 -68.06
CA GLU A 347 -24.61 83.62 -68.78
C GLU A 347 -24.91 84.04 -70.22
N LEU A 348 -25.69 83.26 -70.97
CA LEU A 348 -26.14 83.63 -72.32
C LEU A 348 -26.97 84.92 -72.36
N LEU A 349 -27.81 85.14 -71.34
CA LEU A 349 -28.53 86.40 -71.17
C LEU A 349 -27.52 87.54 -70.95
N LEU A 350 -26.62 87.42 -69.96
CA LEU A 350 -25.63 88.45 -69.64
C LEU A 350 -24.68 88.78 -70.80
N ASP A 351 -24.35 87.80 -71.65
CA ASP A 351 -23.51 87.94 -72.84
C ASP A 351 -24.25 88.57 -74.05
N GLY A 352 -25.56 88.85 -73.91
CA GLY A 352 -26.35 89.52 -74.95
C GLY A 352 -26.78 88.61 -76.11
N VAL A 353 -26.66 87.29 -75.97
CA VAL A 353 -27.00 86.31 -77.02
C VAL A 353 -28.50 86.35 -77.37
N TYR A 354 -29.34 86.73 -76.41
CA TYR A 354 -30.79 86.88 -76.60
C TYR A 354 -31.24 88.34 -76.86
N GLY A 355 -30.30 89.27 -77.08
CA GLY A 355 -30.55 90.69 -77.31
C GLY A 355 -30.17 91.59 -76.12
N ASP A 356 -30.37 92.91 -76.28
CA ASP A 356 -30.00 93.90 -75.26
C ASP A 356 -30.86 93.77 -73.99
N LEU A 357 -30.19 93.65 -72.84
CA LEU A 357 -30.82 93.59 -71.53
C LEU A 357 -31.19 94.99 -71.02
N ALA A 358 -32.37 95.10 -70.41
CA ALA A 358 -32.73 96.28 -69.63
C ALA A 358 -31.69 96.50 -68.51
N PRO A 359 -31.20 97.74 -68.28
CA PRO A 359 -30.15 98.02 -67.29
C PRO A 359 -30.48 97.47 -65.89
N ASP A 360 -31.76 97.51 -65.51
CA ASP A 360 -32.25 97.09 -64.20
C ASP A 360 -32.23 95.57 -63.99
N LEU A 361 -32.20 94.77 -65.07
CA LEU A 361 -32.18 93.30 -65.02
C LEU A 361 -30.77 92.70 -64.97
N LYS A 362 -29.75 93.50 -65.29
CA LYS A 362 -28.36 93.02 -65.33
C LYS A 362 -27.84 92.63 -63.94
N GLN A 363 -28.07 93.47 -62.93
CA GLN A 363 -27.58 93.22 -61.57
C GLN A 363 -28.23 91.97 -60.94
N PRO A 364 -29.55 91.77 -60.99
CA PRO A 364 -30.18 90.55 -60.49
C PRO A 364 -29.66 89.26 -61.14
N LEU A 365 -29.37 89.27 -62.45
CA LEU A 365 -28.81 88.10 -63.15
C LEU A 365 -27.37 87.79 -62.70
N VAL A 366 -26.55 88.82 -62.45
CA VAL A 366 -25.21 88.65 -61.86
C VAL A 366 -25.29 88.03 -60.46
N ASP A 367 -26.27 88.45 -59.66
CA ASP A 367 -26.50 87.90 -58.32
C ASP A 367 -26.96 86.44 -58.39
N VAL A 368 -27.86 86.08 -59.31
CA VAL A 368 -28.26 84.69 -59.57
C VAL A 368 -27.06 83.84 -59.99
N GLN A 369 -26.21 84.35 -60.88
CA GLN A 369 -25.01 83.64 -61.32
C GLN A 369 -24.03 83.40 -60.17
N THR A 370 -23.79 84.42 -59.35
CA THR A 370 -22.86 84.35 -58.21
C THR A 370 -23.36 83.36 -57.16
N ASN A 371 -24.65 83.43 -56.81
CA ASN A 371 -25.27 82.54 -55.83
C ASN A 371 -25.32 81.09 -56.34
N GLY A 372 -25.62 80.86 -57.62
CA GLY A 372 -25.61 79.53 -58.22
C GLY A 372 -24.22 78.89 -58.24
N ARG A 373 -23.18 79.66 -58.58
CA ARG A 373 -21.77 79.20 -58.50
C ARG A 373 -21.36 78.91 -57.06
N HIS A 374 -21.83 79.70 -56.09
CA HIS A 374 -21.54 79.46 -54.67
C HIS A 374 -22.22 78.18 -54.16
N LEU A 375 -23.48 77.94 -54.51
CA LEU A 375 -24.20 76.72 -54.14
C LEU A 375 -23.55 75.45 -54.71
N LEU A 376 -23.12 75.48 -55.97
CA LEU A 376 -22.38 74.36 -56.57
C LEU A 376 -21.07 74.07 -55.83
N ARG A 377 -20.36 75.10 -55.38
CA ARG A 377 -19.14 74.95 -54.59
C ARG A 377 -19.44 74.28 -53.25
N LEU A 378 -20.45 74.76 -52.51
CA LEU A 378 -20.87 74.16 -51.24
C LEU A 378 -21.29 72.70 -51.39
N ILE A 379 -21.99 72.35 -52.48
CA ILE A 379 -22.39 70.97 -52.74
C ILE A 379 -21.18 70.08 -53.03
N ASN A 380 -20.18 70.58 -53.78
CA ASN A 380 -18.94 69.84 -54.02
C ASN A 380 -18.11 69.69 -52.74
N ASP A 381 -18.02 70.72 -51.91
CA ASP A 381 -17.29 70.67 -50.63
C ASP A 381 -17.87 69.62 -49.66
N VAL A 382 -19.19 69.36 -49.72
CA VAL A 382 -19.87 68.32 -48.92
C VAL A 382 -19.63 66.90 -49.47
N LEU A 383 -19.31 66.76 -50.76
CA LEU A 383 -18.99 65.46 -51.38
C LEU A 383 -17.54 65.03 -51.15
N ASP A 384 -16.61 65.97 -51.06
CA ASP A 384 -15.17 65.70 -50.92
C ASP A 384 -14.77 65.35 -49.45
N LEU A 385 -15.76 65.15 -48.57
CA LEU A 385 -15.66 65.00 -47.11
C LEU A 385 -16.14 63.61 -46.67
#